data_AF-A0A7W1DC31-F1
#
_entry.id   AF-A0A7W1DC31-F1
#
_cell.length_a   1.000
_cell.length_b   1.000
_cell.length_c   1.000
_cell.angle_alpha   90.00
_cell.angle_beta   90.00
_cell.angle_gamma   90.00
#
_symmetry.space_group_name_H-M   'P 1'
#
loop_
_entity.id
_entity.type
_entity.pdbx_description
1 polymer ?
#
loop_
_entity_poly.entity_id
_entity_poly.type
_entity_poly.pdbx_seq_one_letter_code
_entity_poly.pdbx_strand_id
1 'polypeptide(L)'
;EFFSIKVLGAGGLGDGQAFLAGLEYAIKNRYQIVNLSLGTTKPQFFAPLHDLLDRAYQAGCVVVAAANNLPQPSFPSVFSSSLISVSKSEEANPFNFGFRYGEVIELTAPGVNIRTAWLGEGYRNLTGNSFACPHIVGIIALLLEANPELTPFQVKSALYAIAKENQIHETEMEK
;
A
#
# COMPACT_ATOMS: atom_id res chain seq x y z
N GLU A 1 12.78 -5.77 -9.06
CA GLU A 1 12.53 -5.05 -10.34
C GLU A 1 11.21 -4.29 -10.25
N PHE A 2 11.00 -3.24 -11.05
CA PHE A 2 9.74 -2.50 -11.14
C PHE A 2 8.99 -2.85 -12.43
N PHE A 3 7.68 -3.07 -12.30
CA PHE A 3 6.78 -3.29 -13.44
C PHE A 3 5.68 -2.22 -13.43
N SER A 4 5.35 -1.68 -14.61
CA SER A 4 4.30 -0.66 -14.76
C SER A 4 3.07 -1.26 -15.42
N ILE A 5 1.94 -1.26 -14.70
CA ILE A 5 0.64 -1.68 -15.21
C ILE A 5 -0.27 -0.46 -15.25
N LYS A 6 -0.51 0.07 -16.44
CA LYS A 6 -1.30 1.29 -16.63
C LYS A 6 -2.79 0.99 -16.58
N VAL A 7 -3.45 1.40 -15.50
CA VAL A 7 -4.91 1.29 -15.32
C VAL A 7 -5.64 2.64 -15.24
N LEU A 8 -4.89 3.74 -15.13
CA LEU A 8 -5.41 5.11 -15.11
C LEU A 8 -5.00 5.87 -16.38
N GLY A 9 -5.94 6.66 -16.89
CA GLY A 9 -5.75 7.57 -18.02
C GLY A 9 -5.20 8.94 -17.61
N ALA A 10 -5.25 9.88 -18.55
CA ALA A 10 -4.87 11.27 -18.27
C ALA A 10 -5.76 11.87 -17.16
N GLY A 11 -5.15 12.62 -16.24
CA GLY A 11 -5.86 13.21 -15.08
C GLY A 11 -6.07 12.25 -13.90
N GLY A 12 -5.51 11.04 -13.92
CA GLY A 12 -5.59 10.10 -12.79
C GLY A 12 -6.94 9.38 -12.67
N LEU A 13 -7.81 9.53 -13.67
CA LEU A 13 -9.09 8.83 -13.76
C LEU A 13 -8.91 7.54 -14.56
N GLY A 14 -9.51 6.46 -14.11
CA GLY A 14 -9.47 5.16 -14.78
C GLY A 14 -10.82 4.50 -14.85
N ASP A 15 -10.91 3.55 -15.77
CA ASP A 15 -12.02 2.60 -15.82
C ASP A 15 -11.82 1.53 -14.74
N GLY A 16 -12.87 1.24 -13.97
CA GLY A 16 -12.80 0.19 -12.96
C GLY A 16 -12.59 -1.20 -13.55
N GLN A 17 -13.00 -1.44 -14.81
CA GLN A 17 -12.68 -2.69 -15.50
C GLN A 17 -11.17 -2.81 -15.80
N ALA A 18 -10.53 -1.71 -16.22
CA ALA A 18 -9.08 -1.67 -16.40
C ALA A 18 -8.35 -1.91 -15.07
N PHE A 19 -8.88 -1.40 -13.96
CA PHE A 19 -8.32 -1.68 -12.63
C PHE A 19 -8.39 -3.17 -12.28
N LEU A 20 -9.56 -3.82 -12.44
CA LEU A 20 -9.71 -5.25 -12.20
C LEU A 20 -8.75 -6.07 -13.08
N ALA A 21 -8.70 -5.77 -14.37
CA ALA A 21 -7.85 -6.46 -15.33
C ALA A 21 -6.36 -6.29 -15.01
N GLY A 22 -5.94 -5.09 -14.58
CA GLY A 22 -4.55 -4.83 -14.20
C GLY A 22 -4.13 -5.58 -12.94
N LEU A 23 -5.00 -5.64 -11.92
CA LEU A 23 -4.74 -6.41 -10.71
C LEU A 23 -4.71 -7.91 -11.02
N GLU A 24 -5.65 -8.41 -11.81
CA GLU A 24 -5.65 -9.82 -12.24
C GLU A 24 -4.39 -10.16 -13.05
N TYR A 25 -3.95 -9.28 -13.94
CA TYR A 25 -2.70 -9.44 -14.68
C TYR A 25 -1.50 -9.56 -13.74
N ALA A 26 -1.42 -8.71 -12.71
CA ALA A 26 -0.33 -8.76 -11.74
C ALA A 26 -0.27 -10.11 -11.00
N ILE A 27 -1.43 -10.61 -10.57
CA ILE A 27 -1.58 -11.89 -9.87
C ILE A 27 -1.19 -13.04 -10.81
N LYS A 28 -1.68 -13.05 -12.06
CA LYS A 28 -1.36 -14.08 -13.06
C LYS A 28 0.13 -14.15 -13.38
N ASN A 29 0.82 -13.01 -13.40
CA ASN A 29 2.27 -12.94 -13.60
C ASN A 29 3.08 -13.24 -12.34
N ARG A 30 2.44 -13.56 -11.21
CA ARG A 30 3.09 -13.88 -9.93
C ARG A 30 4.04 -12.79 -9.44
N TYR A 31 3.67 -11.52 -9.62
CA TYR A 31 4.43 -10.45 -8.96
C TYR A 31 4.28 -10.58 -7.44
N GLN A 32 5.40 -10.49 -6.74
CA GLN A 32 5.44 -10.69 -5.29
C GLN A 32 4.78 -9.54 -4.52
N ILE A 33 4.85 -8.31 -5.05
CA ILE A 33 4.32 -7.11 -4.40
C ILE A 33 3.54 -6.26 -5.40
N VAL A 34 2.37 -5.77 -5.00
CA VAL A 34 1.56 -4.84 -5.80
C VAL A 34 1.28 -3.56 -5.01
N ASN A 35 1.69 -2.42 -5.56
CA ASN A 35 1.39 -1.09 -5.04
C ASN A 35 0.10 -0.53 -5.65
N LEU A 36 -0.92 -0.31 -4.83
CA LEU A 36 -2.20 0.29 -5.22
C LEU A 36 -2.37 1.66 -4.56
N SER A 37 -1.68 2.67 -5.11
CA SER A 37 -1.88 4.09 -4.76
C SER A 37 -3.15 4.70 -5.38
N LEU A 38 -4.22 3.90 -5.48
CA LEU A 38 -5.50 4.23 -6.11
C LEU A 38 -6.64 3.44 -5.46
N GLY A 39 -7.87 3.88 -5.67
CA GLY A 39 -9.06 3.19 -5.18
C GLY A 39 -10.34 3.69 -5.81
N THR A 40 -11.45 3.04 -5.47
CA THR A 40 -12.79 3.38 -5.96
C THR A 40 -13.81 3.33 -4.83
N THR A 41 -14.81 4.20 -4.89
CA THR A 41 -15.94 4.24 -3.95
C THR A 41 -17.19 3.60 -4.55
N LYS A 42 -17.11 3.12 -5.80
CA LYS A 42 -18.19 2.53 -6.56
C LYS A 42 -18.53 1.12 -6.01
N PRO A 43 -19.73 0.89 -5.44
CA PRO A 43 -20.06 -0.36 -4.75
C PRO A 43 -20.00 -1.61 -5.63
N GLN A 44 -20.22 -1.50 -6.94
CA GLN A 44 -20.17 -2.64 -7.86
C GLN A 44 -18.78 -3.30 -7.96
N PHE A 45 -17.72 -2.62 -7.50
CA PHE A 45 -16.37 -3.17 -7.47
C PHE A 45 -16.00 -3.84 -6.15
N PHE A 46 -16.88 -3.81 -5.13
CA PHE A 46 -16.64 -4.44 -3.83
C PHE A 46 -16.29 -5.92 -3.98
N ALA A 47 -17.22 -6.71 -4.54
CA ALA A 47 -17.06 -8.16 -4.61
C ALA A 47 -15.95 -8.59 -5.58
N PRO A 48 -15.83 -8.03 -6.80
CA PRO A 48 -14.73 -8.39 -7.70
C PRO A 48 -13.33 -8.06 -7.15
N LEU A 49 -13.16 -6.92 -6.47
CA LEU A 49 -11.88 -6.58 -5.85
C LEU A 49 -11.57 -7.50 -4.67
N HIS A 50 -12.55 -7.79 -3.82
CA HIS A 50 -12.37 -8.71 -2.70
C HIS A 50 -11.90 -10.10 -3.18
N ASP A 51 -12.58 -10.68 -4.18
CA ASP A 51 -12.21 -11.98 -4.75
C ASP A 51 -10.79 -11.99 -5.35
N LEU A 52 -10.40 -10.92 -6.06
CA LEU A 52 -9.03 -10.81 -6.58
C LEU A 52 -7.99 -10.73 -5.46
N LEU A 53 -8.28 -10.03 -4.35
CA LEU A 53 -7.35 -9.91 -3.23
C LEU A 53 -7.20 -11.23 -2.47
N ASP A 54 -8.28 -11.99 -2.29
CA ASP A 54 -8.20 -13.32 -1.69
C ASP A 54 -7.33 -14.25 -2.55
N ARG A 55 -7.51 -14.19 -3.88
CA ARG A 55 -6.64 -14.91 -4.82
C ARG A 55 -5.18 -14.45 -4.76
N ALA A 56 -4.93 -13.13 -4.65
CA ALA A 56 -3.59 -12.59 -4.49
C ALA A 56 -2.93 -13.10 -3.20
N TYR A 57 -3.66 -13.03 -2.09
CA TYR A 57 -3.20 -13.46 -0.77
C TYR A 57 -2.86 -14.95 -0.76
N GLN A 58 -3.73 -15.80 -1.33
CA GLN A 58 -3.49 -17.24 -1.45
C GLN A 58 -2.32 -17.57 -2.38
N ALA A 59 -2.07 -16.75 -3.40
CA ALA A 59 -0.94 -16.89 -4.31
C ALA A 59 0.39 -16.36 -3.73
N GLY A 60 0.40 -15.85 -2.49
CA GLY A 60 1.58 -15.26 -1.86
C GLY A 60 1.91 -13.84 -2.33
N CYS A 61 1.03 -13.20 -3.11
CA CYS A 61 1.21 -11.83 -3.58
C CYS A 61 0.82 -10.84 -2.47
N VAL A 62 1.77 -10.01 -2.05
CA VAL A 62 1.55 -8.96 -1.06
C VAL A 62 0.97 -7.73 -1.74
N VAL A 63 -0.29 -7.40 -1.42
CA VAL A 63 -0.94 -6.19 -1.93
C VAL A 63 -0.89 -5.09 -0.88
N VAL A 64 -0.45 -3.90 -1.27
CA VAL A 64 -0.47 -2.70 -0.42
C VAL A 64 -1.38 -1.67 -1.07
N ALA A 65 -2.34 -1.14 -0.32
CA ALA A 65 -3.30 -0.17 -0.84
C ALA A 65 -3.34 1.11 0.00
N ALA A 66 -3.38 2.25 -0.68
CA ALA A 66 -3.59 3.54 -0.04
C ALA A 66 -5.05 3.70 0.38
N ALA A 67 -5.28 4.16 1.61
CA ALA A 67 -6.59 4.61 2.07
C ALA A 67 -7.07 5.83 1.27
N ASN A 68 -8.38 6.06 1.25
CA ASN A 68 -8.93 7.26 0.64
C ASN A 68 -8.42 8.54 1.33
N ASN A 69 -8.10 9.57 0.55
CA ASN A 69 -7.73 10.88 1.11
C ASN A 69 -8.95 11.64 1.65
N LEU A 70 -10.16 11.22 1.30
CA LEU A 70 -11.43 11.71 1.85
C LEU A 70 -11.90 10.81 3.00
N PRO A 71 -12.72 11.32 3.94
CA PRO A 71 -13.22 10.57 5.10
C PRO A 71 -14.36 9.62 4.71
N GLN A 72 -14.16 8.83 3.65
CA GLN A 72 -15.10 7.83 3.17
C GLN A 72 -14.35 6.54 2.80
N PRO A 73 -14.93 5.36 3.08
CA PRO A 73 -14.34 4.09 2.68
C PRO A 73 -14.11 3.99 1.17
N SER A 74 -13.04 3.29 0.77
CA SER A 74 -12.75 2.96 -0.63
C SER A 74 -12.25 1.53 -0.78
N PHE A 75 -12.50 0.95 -1.94
CA PHE A 75 -12.00 -0.35 -2.33
C PHE A 75 -10.73 -0.17 -3.17
N PRO A 76 -9.67 -0.98 -2.95
CA PRO A 76 -9.64 -2.15 -2.07
C PRO A 76 -9.21 -1.86 -0.62
N SER A 77 -8.84 -0.64 -0.26
CA SER A 77 -8.14 -0.32 1.01
C SER A 77 -8.85 -0.74 2.30
N VAL A 78 -10.15 -1.03 2.25
CA VAL A 78 -10.91 -1.54 3.41
C VAL A 78 -10.74 -3.05 3.68
N PHE A 79 -10.13 -3.80 2.76
CA PHE A 79 -10.00 -5.25 2.86
C PHE A 79 -8.71 -5.68 3.57
N SER A 80 -8.42 -5.10 4.74
CA SER A 80 -7.17 -5.33 5.47
C SER A 80 -6.93 -6.79 5.91
N SER A 81 -7.93 -7.66 5.84
CA SER A 81 -7.71 -9.11 6.01
C SER A 81 -6.83 -9.72 4.91
N SER A 82 -6.96 -9.21 3.68
CA SER A 82 -6.36 -9.80 2.47
C SER A 82 -5.32 -8.88 1.81
N LEU A 83 -5.09 -7.69 2.38
CA LEU A 83 -4.05 -6.74 1.96
C LEU A 83 -3.50 -5.93 3.13
N ILE A 84 -2.50 -5.10 2.86
CA ILE A 84 -1.94 -4.12 3.80
C ILE A 84 -2.47 -2.72 3.47
N SER A 85 -3.20 -2.11 4.40
CA SER A 85 -3.83 -0.81 4.19
C SER A 85 -3.08 0.34 4.85
N VAL A 86 -2.81 1.40 4.09
CA VAL A 86 -1.87 2.47 4.51
C VAL A 86 -2.52 3.85 4.42
N SER A 87 -2.36 4.63 5.48
CA SER A 87 -2.64 6.07 5.52
C SER A 87 -1.35 6.87 5.73
N LYS A 88 -1.39 8.16 5.38
CA LYS A 88 -0.24 9.05 5.61
C LYS A 88 -0.10 9.46 7.08
N SER A 89 1.13 9.68 7.51
CA SER A 89 1.52 10.44 8.69
C SER A 89 2.39 11.64 8.30
N GLU A 90 2.68 12.50 9.28
CA GLU A 90 3.62 13.62 9.16
C GLU A 90 5.09 13.21 9.38
N GLU A 91 5.34 11.92 9.60
CA GLU A 91 6.69 11.38 9.73
C GLU A 91 7.54 11.69 8.49
N ALA A 92 8.80 12.05 8.72
CA ALA A 92 9.76 12.42 7.67
C ALA A 92 10.74 11.29 7.36
N ASN A 93 11.02 10.40 8.31
CA ASN A 93 11.88 9.24 8.13
C ASN A 93 11.15 8.16 7.32
N PRO A 94 11.65 7.80 6.11
CA PRO A 94 11.00 6.81 5.24
C PRO A 94 10.89 5.40 5.82
N PHE A 95 11.68 5.08 6.86
CA PHE A 95 11.66 3.79 7.55
C PHE A 95 10.81 3.80 8.82
N ASN A 96 10.38 4.98 9.27
CA ASN A 96 9.53 5.08 10.44
C ASN A 96 8.05 5.07 10.01
N PHE A 97 7.32 4.11 10.53
CA PHE A 97 5.91 3.86 10.21
C PHE A 97 5.22 3.25 11.43
N GLY A 98 3.92 3.49 11.56
CA GLY A 98 3.12 3.07 12.71
C GLY A 98 2.10 1.99 12.36
N PHE A 99 1.64 1.28 13.39
CA PHE A 99 0.58 0.28 13.29
C PHE A 99 -0.56 0.61 14.27
N ARG A 100 -1.81 0.61 13.79
CA ARG A 100 -3.04 0.88 14.54
C ARG A 100 -3.85 -0.41 14.69
N TYR A 101 -3.67 -1.05 15.84
CA TYR A 101 -4.32 -2.33 16.11
C TYR A 101 -5.85 -2.20 16.15
N GLY A 102 -6.54 -3.10 15.45
CA GLY A 102 -8.00 -3.14 15.40
C GLY A 102 -8.65 -2.15 14.42
N GLU A 103 -7.85 -1.32 13.74
CA GLU A 103 -8.35 -0.43 12.69
C GLU A 103 -8.32 -1.09 11.31
N VAL A 104 -9.26 -0.70 10.45
CA VAL A 104 -9.29 -1.13 9.04
C VAL A 104 -8.08 -0.60 8.28
N ILE A 105 -7.66 0.65 8.56
CA ILE A 105 -6.48 1.26 7.97
C ILE A 105 -5.33 1.16 8.98
N GLU A 106 -4.72 -0.01 9.02
CA GLU A 106 -3.83 -0.41 10.10
C GLU A 106 -2.43 0.21 10.04
N LEU A 107 -1.92 0.66 8.89
CA LEU A 107 -0.60 1.28 8.81
C LEU A 107 -0.67 2.80 8.60
N THR A 108 0.28 3.49 9.21
CA THR A 108 0.61 4.89 8.92
C THR A 108 2.05 4.97 8.41
N ALA A 109 2.30 5.75 7.36
CA ALA A 109 3.65 5.94 6.82
C ALA A 109 3.83 7.37 6.26
N PRO A 110 5.07 7.85 6.04
CA PRO A 110 5.35 9.17 5.50
C PRO A 110 4.57 9.46 4.22
N GLY A 111 3.70 10.47 4.26
CA GLY A 111 2.88 10.84 3.11
C GLY A 111 2.60 12.33 2.99
N VAL A 112 3.33 13.16 3.73
CA VAL A 112 3.24 14.63 3.69
C VAL A 112 4.54 15.21 3.13
N ASN A 113 4.43 16.09 2.14
CA ASN A 113 5.57 16.79 1.52
C ASN A 113 6.65 15.83 0.97
N ILE A 114 6.23 14.70 0.38
CA ILE A 114 7.13 13.66 -0.12
C ILE A 114 7.72 14.07 -1.45
N ARG A 115 9.06 14.17 -1.51
CA ARG A 115 9.81 14.47 -2.73
C ARG A 115 9.73 13.28 -3.69
N THR A 116 8.98 13.44 -4.78
CA THR A 116 8.64 12.38 -5.72
C THR A 116 9.16 12.70 -7.12
N ALA A 117 9.75 11.71 -7.81
CA ALA A 117 10.14 11.85 -9.20
C ALA A 117 8.92 12.18 -10.08
N TRP A 118 9.11 13.07 -11.05
CA TRP A 118 8.02 13.59 -11.88
C TRP A 118 8.40 13.61 -13.36
N LEU A 119 7.38 13.63 -14.22
CA LEU A 119 7.57 13.73 -15.68
C LEU A 119 8.39 14.98 -16.03
N GLY A 120 9.34 14.82 -16.96
CA GLY A 120 10.26 15.88 -17.39
C GLY A 120 11.53 15.99 -16.54
N GLU A 121 12.07 14.85 -16.07
CA GLU A 121 13.34 14.76 -15.31
C GLU A 121 13.36 15.58 -14.00
N GLY A 122 12.20 15.84 -13.42
CA GLY A 122 12.03 16.71 -12.25
C GLY A 122 11.59 15.99 -10.99
N TYR A 123 11.42 16.77 -9.92
CA TYR A 123 10.82 16.33 -8.66
C TYR A 123 9.67 17.26 -8.29
N ARG A 124 8.67 16.71 -7.59
CA ARG A 124 7.61 17.48 -6.95
C ARG A 124 7.40 16.97 -5.54
N ASN A 125 7.09 17.89 -4.63
CA ASN A 125 6.66 17.52 -3.29
C ASN A 125 5.14 17.33 -3.31
N LEU A 126 4.69 16.17 -2.86
CA LEU A 126 3.30 15.76 -2.93
C LEU A 126 2.84 15.21 -1.57
N THR A 127 1.55 15.34 -1.31
CA THR A 127 0.94 14.92 -0.05
C THR A 127 -0.28 14.05 -0.35
N GLY A 128 -0.38 12.90 0.33
CA GLY A 128 -1.50 11.97 0.18
C GLY A 128 -1.16 10.56 0.62
N ASN A 129 -2.18 9.76 0.94
CA ASN A 129 -2.02 8.35 1.27
C ASN A 129 -1.36 7.57 0.12
N SER A 130 -1.60 8.01 -1.13
CA SER A 130 -0.93 7.50 -2.33
C SER A 130 0.59 7.55 -2.27
N PHE A 131 1.18 8.48 -1.50
CA PHE A 131 2.64 8.62 -1.32
C PHE A 131 3.14 7.90 -0.06
N ALA A 132 2.26 7.57 0.88
CA ALA A 132 2.58 6.70 2.01
C ALA A 132 2.68 5.22 1.61
N CYS A 133 1.75 4.77 0.75
CA CYS A 133 1.71 3.40 0.24
C CYS A 133 3.05 2.87 -0.32
N PRO A 134 3.78 3.60 -1.20
CA PRO A 134 5.05 3.10 -1.75
C PRO A 134 6.19 3.00 -0.73
N HIS A 135 6.16 3.72 0.40
CA HIS A 135 7.16 3.53 1.47
C HIS A 135 7.06 2.12 2.06
N ILE A 136 5.84 1.68 2.37
CA ILE A 136 5.57 0.33 2.87
C ILE A 136 5.95 -0.74 1.83
N VAL A 137 5.66 -0.49 0.55
CA VAL A 137 6.09 -1.40 -0.55
C VAL A 137 7.61 -1.54 -0.60
N GLY A 138 8.36 -0.45 -0.42
CA GLY A 138 9.82 -0.49 -0.36
C GLY A 138 10.33 -1.32 0.81
N ILE A 139 9.74 -1.16 2.00
CA ILE A 139 10.10 -1.95 3.18
C ILE A 139 9.78 -3.44 2.97
N ILE A 140 8.64 -3.77 2.39
CA ILE A 140 8.29 -5.15 2.05
C ILE A 140 9.27 -5.75 1.04
N ALA A 141 9.74 -4.96 0.07
CA ALA A 141 10.75 -5.42 -0.87
C ALA A 141 12.06 -5.80 -0.16
N LEU A 142 12.50 -5.04 0.84
CA LEU A 142 13.66 -5.39 1.67
C LEU A 142 13.42 -6.66 2.49
N LEU A 143 12.22 -6.84 3.05
CA LEU A 143 11.86 -8.07 3.77
C LEU A 143 11.91 -9.30 2.85
N LEU A 144 11.39 -9.17 1.63
CA LEU A 144 11.37 -10.25 0.65
C LEU A 144 12.74 -10.48 -0.01
N GLU A 145 13.60 -9.47 -0.08
CA GLU A 145 15.00 -9.65 -0.46
C GLU A 145 15.75 -10.49 0.57
N ALA A 146 15.51 -10.23 1.87
CA ALA A 146 16.11 -11.01 2.94
C ALA A 146 15.52 -12.43 3.08
N ASN A 147 14.23 -12.59 2.82
CA ASN A 147 13.55 -13.89 2.84
C ASN A 147 12.42 -13.94 1.78
N PRO A 148 12.70 -14.50 0.58
CA PRO A 148 11.76 -14.54 -0.53
C PRO A 148 10.49 -15.37 -0.29
N GLU A 149 10.51 -16.27 0.70
CA GLU A 149 9.42 -17.20 1.00
C GLU A 149 8.41 -16.65 2.03
N LEU A 150 8.57 -15.40 2.47
CA LEU A 150 7.62 -14.81 3.41
C LEU A 150 6.23 -14.71 2.78
N THR A 151 5.27 -15.33 3.45
CA THR A 151 3.86 -15.20 3.11
C THR A 151 3.32 -13.81 3.43
N PRO A 152 2.21 -13.37 2.81
CA PRO A 152 1.56 -12.10 3.16
C PRO A 152 1.28 -11.94 4.66
N PHE A 153 0.90 -13.03 5.35
CA PHE A 153 0.73 -13.05 6.80
C PHE A 153 2.02 -12.73 7.56
N GLN A 154 3.12 -13.38 7.19
CA GLN A 154 4.41 -13.18 7.84
C GLN A 154 4.97 -11.79 7.56
N VAL A 155 4.81 -11.30 6.32
CA VAL A 155 5.17 -9.91 5.97
C VAL A 155 4.40 -8.93 6.86
N LYS A 156 3.09 -9.09 6.99
CA LYS A 156 2.26 -8.21 7.82
C LYS A 156 2.63 -8.29 9.31
N SER A 157 2.99 -9.47 9.80
CA SER A 157 3.46 -9.69 11.17
C SER A 157 4.83 -9.03 11.41
N ALA A 158 5.74 -9.08 10.43
CA ALA A 158 7.03 -8.40 10.50
C ALA A 158 6.85 -6.87 10.52
N LEU A 159 5.97 -6.33 9.66
CA LEU A 159 5.63 -4.90 9.69
C LEU A 159 5.06 -4.46 11.04
N TYR A 160 4.18 -5.27 11.65
CA TYR A 160 3.67 -4.99 12.99
C TYR A 160 4.80 -4.94 14.03
N ALA A 161 5.73 -5.89 14.01
CA ALA A 161 6.86 -5.92 14.95
C ALA A 161 7.76 -4.68 14.81
N ILE A 162 8.10 -4.31 13.57
CA ILE A 162 8.92 -3.12 13.27
C ILE A 162 8.21 -1.84 13.71
N ALA A 163 6.92 -1.69 13.37
CA ALA A 163 6.14 -0.51 13.75
C ALA A 163 6.04 -0.35 15.28
N LYS A 164 5.93 -1.46 16.01
CA LYS A 164 5.90 -1.45 17.47
C LYS A 164 7.23 -0.96 18.05
N GLU A 165 8.36 -1.39 17.49
CA GLU A 165 9.68 -0.89 17.90
C GLU A 165 9.81 0.61 17.62
N ASN A 166 9.44 1.07 16.43
CA ASN A 166 9.43 2.49 16.08
C ASN A 166 8.69 3.36 17.10
N GLN A 167 7.47 2.96 17.47
CA GLN A 167 6.62 3.69 18.42
C GLN A 167 7.20 3.73 19.85
N ILE A 168 7.97 2.71 20.26
CA ILE A 168 8.68 2.71 21.55
C ILE A 168 9.80 3.76 21.53
N HIS A 169 10.60 3.78 20.47
CA HIS A 169 11.72 4.73 20.35
C HIS A 169 11.25 6.18 20.30
N GLU A 170 10.13 6.48 19.64
CA GLU A 170 9.50 7.81 19.68
C GLU A 170 9.14 8.24 21.10
N THR A 171 8.48 7.35 21.86
CA THR A 171 8.04 7.63 23.24
C THR A 171 9.22 7.85 24.20
N GLU A 172 10.37 7.25 23.92
CA GLU A 172 11.61 7.43 24.70
C GLU A 172 12.33 8.74 24.37
N MET A 173 12.28 9.20 23.12
CA MET A 173 12.89 10.48 22.71
C MET A 173 12.09 11.72 23.17
N GLU A 174 10.79 11.56 23.44
CA GLU A 174 9.92 12.65 23.94
C GLU A 174 10.02 12.85 25.47
N LYS A 175 10.73 12.00 26.20
CA LYS A 175 10.97 12.09 27.66
C LYS A 175 12.32 12.71 27.99
#